data_AF-A0A919JPP2-F1
#
_entry.id   AF-A0A919JPP2-F1
#
_cell.length_a   1.000
_cell.length_b   1.000
_cell.length_c   1.000
_cell.angle_alpha   90.00
_cell.angle_beta   90.00
_cell.angle_gamma   90.00
#
_symmetry.space_group_name_H-M   'P 1'
#
loop_
_entity.id
_entity.type
_entity.pdbx_description
1 polymer ?
#
loop_
_entity_poly.entity_id
_entity_poly.type
_entity_poly.pdbx_seq_one_letter_code
_entity_poly.pdbx_strand_id
1 'polypeptide(L)'
;MPSPDNRPSEIRGTHEPPLRPDMAESEGSNEMEKLVRDGIPEIIRATGRRPVVRVASDAEYREALRMKLLEETQEYLHAEDLGELADIVEVVFALATDLGYSAGDLEAARLSKYQRNGGFRQRYLWTVDD
;
A
#
# COMPACT_ATOMS: atom_id res chain seq x y z
N MET A 1 -12.58 -50.95 73.87
CA MET A 1 -11.28 -50.36 74.23
C MET A 1 -10.65 -49.81 72.95
N PRO A 2 -10.43 -48.49 72.83
CA PRO A 2 -9.87 -47.85 71.63
C PRO A 2 -8.36 -47.57 71.72
N SER A 3 -7.71 -47.48 70.53
CA SER A 3 -6.47 -46.74 70.14
C SER A 3 -5.13 -47.14 70.79
N PRO A 4 -3.94 -46.93 70.15
CA PRO A 4 -3.53 -45.86 69.19
C PRO A 4 -3.00 -46.44 67.85
N ASP A 5 -2.79 -45.68 66.77
CA ASP A 5 -1.72 -44.70 66.69
C ASP A 5 -1.83 -43.83 65.43
N ASN A 6 -1.26 -42.65 65.57
CA ASN A 6 -1.38 -41.47 64.74
C ASN A 6 -0.09 -41.33 63.90
N ARG A 7 -0.21 -41.12 62.58
CA ARG A 7 0.83 -40.39 61.81
C ARG A 7 0.30 -39.85 60.47
N PRO A 8 0.77 -38.66 60.01
CA PRO A 8 0.03 -37.82 59.08
C PRO A 8 0.63 -37.70 57.67
N SER A 9 -0.17 -37.03 56.81
CA SER A 9 0.16 -36.24 55.61
C SER A 9 0.60 -36.95 54.33
N GLU A 10 -0.34 -37.06 53.37
CA GLU A 10 -0.05 -37.03 51.93
C GLU A 10 -0.74 -35.83 51.27
N ILE A 11 0.11 -34.83 51.05
CA ILE A 11 0.16 -33.76 50.05
C ILE A 11 -1.04 -33.66 49.08
N ARG A 12 -1.67 -32.48 49.11
CA ARG A 12 -2.60 -31.96 48.10
C ARG A 12 -2.02 -32.09 46.69
N GLY A 13 -2.62 -32.91 45.85
CA GLY A 13 -2.52 -32.77 44.41
C GLY A 13 -3.33 -31.55 43.96
N THR A 14 -2.63 -30.46 43.62
CA THR A 14 -3.19 -29.32 42.91
C THR A 14 -3.58 -29.76 41.50
N HIS A 15 -4.87 -29.91 41.22
CA HIS A 15 -5.34 -29.91 39.84
C HIS A 15 -5.48 -28.46 39.41
N GLU A 16 -4.37 -27.89 38.93
CA GLU A 16 -4.40 -26.71 38.09
C GLU A 16 -5.25 -27.03 36.85
N PRO A 17 -6.26 -26.20 36.54
CA PRO A 17 -6.95 -26.32 35.27
C PRO A 17 -5.96 -26.03 34.13
N PRO A 18 -6.07 -26.72 32.99
CA PRO A 18 -5.13 -26.54 31.88
C PRO A 18 -5.13 -25.09 31.38
N LEU A 19 -3.92 -24.64 31.04
CA LEU A 19 -3.64 -23.40 30.34
C LEU A 19 -4.49 -23.27 29.07
N ARG A 20 -4.91 -22.03 28.80
CA ARG A 20 -5.77 -21.58 27.69
C ARG A 20 -5.29 -22.11 26.32
N PRO A 21 -6.17 -22.51 25.40
CA PRO A 21 -5.90 -22.32 23.96
C PRO A 21 -6.14 -20.83 23.68
N ASP A 22 -5.07 -20.04 23.70
CA ASP A 22 -4.27 -19.68 22.52
C ASP A 22 -5.08 -18.76 21.58
N MET A 23 -4.80 -17.47 21.78
CA MET A 23 -4.71 -16.41 20.78
C MET A 23 -5.78 -16.43 19.67
N ALA A 24 -6.74 -15.52 19.80
CA ALA A 24 -7.22 -14.82 18.61
C ALA A 24 -6.06 -13.94 18.13
N GLU A 25 -5.10 -14.55 17.44
CA GLU A 25 -4.25 -13.81 16.51
C GLU A 25 -5.20 -13.31 15.43
N SER A 26 -5.70 -12.10 15.62
CA SER A 26 -5.91 -11.22 14.48
C SER A 26 -4.53 -11.01 13.87
N GLU A 27 -4.04 -12.00 13.12
CA GLU A 27 -3.14 -11.77 12.00
C GLU A 27 -3.95 -10.91 11.03
N GLY A 28 -4.01 -9.61 11.32
CA GLY A 28 -4.28 -8.64 10.28
C GLY A 28 -3.15 -8.88 9.29
N SER A 29 -3.47 -9.58 8.20
CA SER A 29 -2.60 -9.63 7.06
C SER A 29 -2.19 -8.18 6.81
N ASN A 30 -0.88 -7.91 6.83
CA ASN A 30 -0.35 -6.59 6.53
C ASN A 30 -0.48 -6.34 5.01
N GLU A 31 -1.64 -6.68 4.46
CA GLU A 31 -2.02 -6.55 3.07
C GLU A 31 -2.49 -5.11 2.91
N MET A 32 -1.52 -4.24 2.67
CA MET A 32 -1.82 -2.93 2.12
C MET A 32 -2.45 -3.14 0.74
N GLU A 33 -3.72 -2.76 0.62
CA GLU A 33 -4.42 -2.71 -0.66
C GLU A 33 -3.69 -1.75 -1.60
N LYS A 34 -3.42 -2.20 -2.82
CA LYS A 34 -2.79 -1.38 -3.87
C LYS A 34 -3.78 -1.09 -4.98
N LEU A 35 -3.73 0.13 -5.52
CA LEU A 35 -4.41 0.45 -6.76
C LEU A 35 -3.72 -0.30 -7.92
N VAL A 36 -4.51 -1.00 -8.74
CA VAL A 36 -4.02 -1.72 -9.91
C VAL A 36 -4.77 -1.27 -11.15
N ARG A 37 -4.13 -1.34 -12.33
CA ARG A 37 -4.80 -1.08 -13.61
C ARG A 37 -5.90 -2.12 -13.87
N ASP A 38 -6.94 -1.71 -14.60
CA ASP A 38 -8.14 -2.52 -14.86
C ASP A 38 -7.87 -3.91 -15.46
N GLY A 39 -6.80 -4.06 -16.24
CA GLY A 39 -6.41 -5.33 -16.85
C GLY A 39 -5.68 -6.29 -15.91
N ILE A 40 -5.14 -5.82 -14.79
CA ILE A 40 -4.32 -6.63 -13.88
C ILE A 40 -5.08 -7.82 -13.29
N PRO A 41 -6.35 -7.69 -12.84
CA PRO A 41 -7.10 -8.84 -12.35
C PRO A 41 -7.24 -9.94 -13.39
N GLU A 42 -7.45 -9.60 -14.66
CA GLU A 42 -7.59 -10.61 -15.72
C GLU A 42 -6.24 -11.27 -16.05
N ILE A 43 -5.16 -10.50 -16.07
CA ILE A 43 -3.80 -11.04 -16.23
C ILE A 43 -3.49 -12.04 -15.10
N ILE A 44 -3.86 -11.72 -13.84
CA ILE A 44 -3.67 -12.64 -12.71
C ILE A 44 -4.50 -13.92 -12.90
N ARG A 45 -5.76 -13.83 -13.33
CA ARG A 45 -6.60 -15.00 -13.62
C ARG A 45 -6.00 -15.89 -14.70
N ALA A 46 -5.43 -15.31 -15.75
CA ALA A 46 -4.77 -16.06 -16.81
C ALA A 46 -3.56 -16.88 -16.31
N THR A 47 -2.96 -16.50 -15.17
CA THR A 47 -1.91 -17.28 -14.51
C THR A 47 -2.43 -18.42 -13.60
N GLY A 48 -3.75 -18.67 -13.58
CA GLY A 48 -4.40 -19.66 -12.72
C GLY A 48 -4.60 -19.21 -11.27
N ARG A 49 -4.22 -17.97 -10.94
CA ARG A 49 -4.41 -17.36 -9.62
C ARG A 49 -5.79 -16.68 -9.52
N ARG A 50 -6.28 -16.45 -8.30
CA ARG A 50 -7.57 -15.79 -8.05
C ARG A 50 -7.34 -14.44 -7.38
N PRO A 51 -7.40 -13.31 -8.12
CA PRO A 51 -7.23 -12.00 -7.52
C PRO A 51 -8.44 -11.66 -6.63
N VAL A 52 -8.19 -11.09 -5.46
CA VAL A 52 -9.22 -10.47 -4.61
C VAL A 52 -9.23 -8.98 -4.96
N VAL A 53 -10.37 -8.49 -5.45
CA VAL A 53 -10.53 -7.09 -5.88
C VAL A 53 -11.82 -6.52 -5.34
N ARG A 54 -11.80 -5.23 -5.02
CA ARG A 54 -12.98 -4.41 -4.72
C ARG A 54 -12.84 -3.08 -5.45
N VAL A 55 -13.96 -2.40 -5.64
CA VAL A 55 -13.97 -1.04 -6.17
C VAL A 55 -13.85 -0.05 -5.01
N ALA A 56 -12.95 0.91 -5.14
CA ALA A 56 -12.78 1.99 -4.17
C ALA A 56 -13.92 3.01 -4.28
N SER A 57 -14.32 3.63 -3.17
CA SER A 57 -15.10 4.87 -3.19
C SER A 57 -14.27 6.02 -3.77
N ASP A 58 -14.91 7.12 -4.17
CA ASP A 58 -14.20 8.29 -4.74
C ASP A 58 -13.10 8.82 -3.81
N ALA A 59 -13.34 8.84 -2.50
CA ALA A 59 -12.36 9.29 -1.52
C ALA A 59 -11.18 8.32 -1.38
N GLU A 60 -11.45 7.02 -1.33
CA GLU A 60 -10.41 5.98 -1.31
C GLU A 60 -9.60 5.98 -2.61
N TYR A 61 -10.25 6.15 -3.76
CA TYR A 61 -9.61 6.19 -5.07
C TYR A 61 -8.64 7.36 -5.18
N ARG A 62 -9.07 8.56 -4.76
CA ARG A 62 -8.23 9.76 -4.74
C ARG A 62 -6.97 9.56 -3.88
N GLU A 63 -7.12 8.93 -2.72
CA GLU A 63 -5.97 8.65 -1.86
C GLU A 63 -5.07 7.55 -2.45
N ALA A 64 -5.67 6.48 -2.99
CA ALA A 64 -4.94 5.40 -3.63
C ALA A 64 -4.13 5.90 -4.85
N LEU A 65 -4.64 6.86 -5.63
CA LEU A 65 -3.89 7.51 -6.70
C LEU A 65 -2.66 8.28 -6.21
N ARG A 66 -2.76 8.98 -5.07
CA ARG A 66 -1.61 9.69 -4.47
C ARG A 66 -0.56 8.72 -3.98
N MET A 67 -1.00 7.65 -3.32
CA MET A 67 -0.11 6.57 -2.89
C MET A 67 0.54 5.88 -4.07
N LYS A 68 -0.20 5.66 -5.16
CA LYS A 68 0.32 5.10 -6.40
C LYS A 68 1.39 6.01 -7.02
N LEU A 69 1.16 7.32 -7.09
CA LEU A 69 2.16 8.26 -7.60
C LEU A 69 3.47 8.21 -6.79
N LEU A 70 3.37 8.06 -5.46
CA LEU A 70 4.53 7.91 -4.59
C LEU A 70 5.26 6.59 -4.86
N GLU A 71 4.54 5.48 -4.98
CA GLU A 71 5.07 4.15 -5.31
C GLU A 71 5.86 4.20 -6.63
N GLU A 72 5.22 4.60 -7.73
CA GLU A 72 5.85 4.62 -9.07
C GLU A 72 7.06 5.58 -9.13
N THR A 73 6.99 6.71 -8.42
CA THR A 73 8.13 7.64 -8.32
C THR A 73 9.30 6.99 -7.57
N GLN A 74 9.03 6.24 -6.51
CA GLN A 74 10.07 5.51 -5.78
C GLN A 74 10.65 4.37 -6.63
N GLU A 75 9.82 3.66 -7.38
CA GLU A 75 10.25 2.60 -8.31
C GLU A 75 11.13 3.19 -9.43
N TYR A 76 10.73 4.30 -10.05
CA TYR A 76 11.57 5.02 -11.00
C TYR A 76 12.91 5.48 -10.39
N LEU A 77 12.91 6.02 -9.17
CA LEU A 77 14.13 6.45 -8.50
C LEU A 77 15.08 5.29 -8.16
N HIS A 78 14.57 4.05 -8.10
CA HIS A 78 15.36 2.86 -7.85
C HIS A 78 15.81 2.16 -9.15
N ALA A 79 14.94 2.04 -10.15
CA ALA A 79 15.17 1.29 -11.38
C ALA A 79 15.66 2.14 -12.56
N GLU A 80 15.31 3.43 -12.58
CA GLU A 80 15.65 4.42 -13.62
C GLU A 80 15.26 4.00 -15.06
N ASP A 81 14.14 3.27 -15.22
CA ASP A 81 13.70 2.78 -16.53
C ASP A 81 12.45 3.48 -17.09
N LEU A 82 12.22 3.24 -18.39
CA LEU A 82 11.16 3.87 -19.17
C LEU A 82 9.76 3.38 -18.76
N GLY A 83 9.64 2.16 -18.25
CA GLY A 83 8.37 1.58 -17.79
C GLY A 83 7.81 2.38 -16.62
N GLU A 84 8.63 2.61 -15.60
CA GLU A 84 8.21 3.36 -14.42
C GLU A 84 7.83 4.82 -14.75
N LEU A 85 8.52 5.44 -15.72
CA LEU A 85 8.10 6.75 -16.25
C LEU A 85 6.72 6.71 -16.93
N ALA A 86 6.40 5.62 -17.63
CA ALA A 86 5.10 5.44 -18.25
C ALA A 86 3.99 5.21 -17.20
N ASP A 87 4.29 4.49 -16.12
CA ASP A 87 3.37 4.33 -15.00
C ASP A 87 3.13 5.65 -14.24
N ILE A 88 4.17 6.46 -14.00
CA ILE A 88 4.01 7.81 -13.46
C ILE A 88 3.09 8.67 -14.34
N VAL A 89 3.27 8.62 -15.67
CA VAL A 89 2.44 9.39 -16.62
C VAL A 89 0.97 8.95 -16.56
N GLU A 90 0.71 7.64 -16.47
CA GLU A 90 -0.66 7.11 -16.31
C GLU A 90 -1.31 7.67 -15.04
N VAL A 91 -0.62 7.60 -13.90
CA VAL A 91 -1.13 8.07 -12.62
C VAL A 91 -1.40 9.58 -12.66
N VAL A 92 -0.54 10.36 -13.31
CA VAL A 92 -0.74 11.79 -13.50
C VAL A 92 -2.00 12.10 -14.32
N PHE A 93 -2.30 11.34 -15.37
CA PHE A 93 -3.55 11.49 -16.14
C PHE A 93 -4.79 11.10 -15.31
N ALA A 94 -4.70 10.03 -14.53
CA ALA A 94 -5.78 9.60 -13.64
C ALA A 94 -6.07 10.66 -12.57
N LEU A 95 -5.03 11.26 -11.96
CA LEU A 95 -5.15 12.37 -11.01
C LEU A 95 -5.76 13.62 -11.66
N ALA A 96 -5.37 13.96 -12.88
CA ALA A 96 -5.97 15.09 -13.60
C ALA A 96 -7.47 14.87 -13.82
N THR A 97 -7.86 13.65 -14.21
CA THR A 97 -9.26 13.25 -14.42
C THR A 97 -10.07 13.32 -13.12
N ASP A 98 -9.51 12.83 -12.01
CA ASP A 98 -10.11 12.90 -10.67
C ASP A 98 -10.26 14.35 -10.14
N LEU A 99 -9.45 15.29 -10.67
CA LEU A 99 -9.59 16.73 -10.44
C LEU A 99 -10.57 17.43 -11.40
N GLY A 100 -11.15 16.69 -12.36
CA GLY A 100 -12.09 17.21 -13.34
C GLY A 100 -11.45 17.81 -14.60
N TYR A 101 -10.18 17.52 -14.86
CA TYR A 101 -9.46 17.97 -16.05
C TYR A 101 -9.29 16.84 -17.06
N SER A 102 -9.29 17.19 -18.34
CA SER A 102 -8.93 16.25 -19.41
C SER A 102 -7.40 16.13 -19.55
N ALA A 103 -6.95 15.08 -20.24
CA ALA A 103 -5.55 14.97 -20.66
C ALA A 103 -5.10 16.16 -21.52
N GLY A 104 -6.01 16.73 -22.33
CA GLY A 104 -5.74 17.92 -23.12
C GLY A 104 -5.50 19.17 -22.27
N ASP A 105 -6.26 19.34 -21.19
CA ASP A 105 -6.07 20.46 -20.25
C ASP A 105 -4.72 20.37 -19.54
N LEU A 106 -4.34 19.16 -19.10
CA LEU A 106 -3.04 18.92 -18.49
C LEU A 106 -1.89 19.21 -19.47
N GLU A 107 -1.98 18.73 -20.70
CA GLU A 107 -0.96 19.00 -21.72
C GLU A 107 -0.88 20.49 -22.08
N ALA A 108 -2.02 21.18 -22.18
CA ALA A 108 -2.05 22.62 -22.40
C ALA A 108 -1.36 23.38 -21.24
N ALA A 109 -1.61 22.98 -19.99
CA ALA A 109 -0.95 23.56 -18.83
C ALA A 109 0.57 23.31 -18.84
N ARG A 110 1.01 22.09 -19.19
CA ARG A 110 2.43 21.72 -19.32
C ARG A 110 3.12 22.55 -20.41
N LEU A 111 2.51 22.65 -21.59
CA LEU A 111 3.03 23.42 -22.72
C LEU A 111 3.08 24.92 -22.43
N SER A 112 2.06 25.47 -21.77
CA SER A 112 2.05 26.89 -21.35
C SER A 112 3.23 27.21 -20.43
N LYS A 113 3.52 26.34 -19.44
CA LYS A 113 4.71 26.48 -18.57
C LYS A 113 6.01 26.35 -19.37
N TYR A 114 6.09 25.38 -20.27
CA TYR A 114 7.26 25.17 -21.11
C TYR A 114 7.55 26.38 -22.04
N GLN A 115 6.52 26.99 -22.63
CA GLN A 115 6.67 28.18 -23.47
C GLN A 115 7.14 29.40 -22.67
N ARG A 116 6.63 29.57 -21.45
CA ARG A 116 6.98 30.71 -20.57
C ARG A 116 8.36 30.57 -19.95
N ASN A 117 8.72 29.37 -19.49
CA ASN A 117 9.87 29.13 -18.63
C ASN A 117 10.98 28.29 -19.29
N GLY A 118 10.75 27.78 -20.50
CA GLY A 118 11.58 26.74 -21.10
C GLY A 118 11.39 25.38 -20.44
N GLY A 119 12.26 24.43 -20.76
CA GLY A 119 12.37 23.14 -20.08
C GLY A 119 13.78 22.89 -19.57
N PHE A 120 14.02 21.71 -19.01
CA PHE A 120 15.26 21.37 -18.32
C PHE A 120 16.48 21.11 -19.23
N ARG A 121 16.45 21.53 -20.50
CA ARG A 121 17.52 21.27 -21.49
C ARG A 121 18.87 21.89 -21.12
N GLN A 122 18.84 23.06 -20.49
CA GLN A 122 20.05 23.77 -20.09
C GLN A 122 20.69 23.26 -18.79
N ARG A 123 19.97 22.39 -18.03
CA ARG A 123 20.46 21.79 -16.77
C ARG A 123 20.91 22.80 -15.70
N TYR A 124 20.22 23.94 -15.61
CA TYR A 124 20.50 24.93 -14.58
C TYR A 124 20.15 24.42 -13.18
N LEU A 125 21.04 24.64 -12.22
CA LEU A 125 20.79 24.53 -10.79
C LEU A 125 20.87 25.94 -10.20
N TRP A 126 19.92 26.30 -9.35
CA TRP A 126 19.88 27.60 -8.68
C TRP A 126 20.19 27.42 -7.19
N THR A 127 21.13 28.21 -6.68
CA THR A 127 21.46 28.32 -5.25
C THR A 127 21.04 29.70 -4.77
N VAL A 128 20.42 29.76 -3.59
CA VAL A 128 20.17 31.00 -2.86
C VAL A 128 21.25 31.11 -1.80
N ASP A 129 22.01 32.20 -1.82
CA ASP A 129 22.88 32.58 -0.71
C ASP A 129 22.06 33.46 0.25
N ASP A 130 22.16 33.18 1.56
CA ASP A 130 21.49 33.94 2.64
C ASP A 130 21.89 35.43 2.68
#